data_AF-A0AAN6MMR7-F1
#
_entry.id   AF-A0AAN6MMR7-F1
#
_cell.length_a   1.000
_cell.length_b   1.000
_cell.length_c   1.000
_cell.angle_alpha   90.00
_cell.angle_beta   90.00
_cell.angle_gamma   90.00
#
_symmetry.space_group_name_H-M   'P 1'
#
loop_
_entity.id
_entity.type
_entity.pdbx_description
1 polymer ?
#
loop_
_entity_poly.entity_id
_entity_poly.type
_entity_poly.pdbx_seq_one_letter_code
_entity_poly.pdbx_strand_id
1 'polypeptide(L)' 'MHPYETDQARIPSTDTYADIPAYGRYKPQDDDFRPEPKHFMSTSAETLKYWPSVLDMCDESHIIVEG' A
#
# COMPACT_ATOMS: atom_id res chain seq x y z
N MET A 1 14.24 17.87 7.61
CA MET A 1 13.09 16.95 7.72
C MET A 1 12.59 16.70 6.31
N HIS A 2 12.50 15.44 5.88
CA HIS A 2 11.92 15.11 4.58
C HIS A 2 10.41 14.92 4.79
N PRO A 3 9.54 15.72 4.15
CA PRO A 3 8.09 15.69 4.44
C PRO A 3 7.43 14.37 4.04
N TYR A 4 8.11 13.55 3.23
CA TYR A 4 7.66 12.23 2.78
C TYR A 4 8.55 11.09 3.32
N GLU A 5 9.24 11.28 4.45
CA GLU A 5 9.94 10.16 5.10
C GLU A 5 8.90 9.14 5.57
N THR A 6 9.04 7.90 5.13
CA THR A 6 8.10 6.81 5.44
C THR A 6 8.69 5.82 6.44
N ASP A 7 10.00 5.88 6.69
CA ASP A 7 10.64 5.09 7.72
C ASP A 7 10.47 5.73 9.10
N GLN A 8 9.65 5.10 9.95
CA GLN A 8 9.38 5.57 11.31
C GLN A 8 10.66 5.80 12.13
N ALA A 9 11.72 5.00 11.92
CA ALA A 9 12.99 5.15 12.62
C ALA A 9 13.76 6.42 12.21
N ARG A 10 13.39 7.04 11.09
CA ARG A 10 14.02 8.24 10.52
C ARG A 10 13.16 9.50 10.70
N ILE A 11 11.91 9.35 11.17
CA ILE A 11 11.04 10.47 11.48
C ILE A 11 11.56 11.18 12.74
N PRO A 12 11.84 12.49 12.69
CA PRO A 12 12.27 13.24 13.87
C PRO A 12 11.19 13.25 14.94
N SER A 13 11.59 13.19 16.21
CA SER A 13 10.65 13.33 17.34
C SER A 13 9.97 14.70 17.43
N THR A 14 10.47 15.70 16.67
CA THR A 14 9.88 17.04 16.54
C THR A 14 8.81 17.12 15.44
N ASP A 15 8.56 16.03 14.73
CA ASP A 15 7.51 15.96 13.71
C ASP A 15 6.13 15.97 14.40
N THR A 16 5.24 16.86 13.96
CA THR A 16 3.89 17.03 14.51
C THR A 16 3.05 15.75 14.41
N TYR A 17 3.40 14.85 13.49
CA TYR A 17 2.70 13.60 13.24
C TYR A 17 3.57 12.38 13.57
N ALA A 18 4.63 12.53 14.36
CA ALA A 18 5.53 11.43 14.72
C ALA A 18 4.80 10.29 15.46
N ASP A 19 3.76 10.62 16.21
CA ASP A 19 2.96 9.72 17.04
C ASP A 19 1.73 9.15 16.33
N ILE A 20 1.38 9.68 15.16
CA ILE A 20 0.30 9.15 14.33
C ILE A 20 0.91 8.14 13.35
N PRO A 21 0.63 6.83 13.52
CA PRO A 21 1.18 5.85 12.61
C PRO A 21 0.70 6.14 11.18
N ALA A 22 1.62 5.98 10.21
CA ALA A 22 1.34 6.09 8.79
C ALA A 22 0.61 7.38 8.31
N TYR A 23 0.71 8.54 9.01
CA TYR A 23 0.08 9.81 8.58
C TYR A 23 0.55 10.27 7.19
N GLY A 24 -0.14 9.79 6.14
CA GLY A 24 0.28 9.91 4.76
C GLY A 24 1.62 9.23 4.42
N ARG A 25 2.12 8.36 5.30
CA ARG A 25 3.48 7.78 5.25
C ARG A 25 3.41 6.28 5.06
N TYR A 26 3.23 5.85 3.82
CA TYR A 26 3.26 4.45 3.46
C TYR A 26 4.70 4.00 3.15
N LYS A 27 5.26 3.08 3.94
CA LYS A 27 6.53 2.41 3.63
C LYS A 27 6.21 1.08 2.96
N PRO A 28 6.42 0.93 1.63
CA PRO A 28 6.16 -0.33 0.95
C PRO A 28 6.94 -1.48 1.59
N GLN A 29 6.28 -2.61 1.78
CA GLN A 29 6.88 -3.86 2.22
C GLN A 29 7.12 -4.80 1.04
N ASP A 30 7.93 -5.82 1.27
CA ASP A 30 8.25 -6.82 0.24
C ASP A 30 7.11 -7.81 -0.01
N ASP A 31 6.26 -8.02 0.98
CA ASP A 31 5.04 -8.83 0.93
C ASP A 31 3.80 -8.04 0.50
N ASP A 32 3.95 -6.75 0.19
CA ASP A 32 2.87 -5.95 -0.41
C ASP A 32 2.37 -6.60 -1.71
N PHE A 33 1.07 -6.50 -1.93
CA PHE A 33 0.46 -6.93 -3.19
C PHE A 33 1.10 -6.21 -4.39
N ARG A 34 1.57 -7.02 -5.35
CA ARG A 34 2.14 -6.54 -6.62
C ARG A 34 1.38 -7.20 -7.77
N PRO A 35 0.65 -6.42 -8.60
CA PRO A 35 -0.10 -7.02 -9.69
C PRO A 35 0.83 -7.61 -10.75
N GLU A 36 0.41 -8.70 -11.39
CA GLU A 36 1.25 -9.39 -12.38
C GLU A 36 1.46 -8.50 -13.62
N PRO A 37 2.72 -8.22 -14.03
CA PRO A 37 3.00 -7.30 -15.13
C PRO A 37 2.34 -7.67 -16.47
N LYS A 38 2.05 -8.96 -16.70
CA LYS A 38 1.39 -9.46 -17.92
C LYS A 38 -0.03 -8.90 -18.11
N HIS A 39 -0.65 -8.38 -17.05
CA HIS A 39 -1.99 -7.81 -17.08
C HIS A 39 -2.00 -6.30 -17.29
N PHE A 40 -0.83 -5.65 -17.32
CA PHE A 40 -0.75 -4.20 -17.49
C PHE A 40 -1.16 -3.81 -18.91
N MET A 41 -2.06 -2.83 -19.04
CA MET A 41 -2.56 -2.31 -20.33
C MET A 41 -3.12 -3.40 -21.27
N SER A 42 -3.57 -4.54 -20.73
CA SER A 42 -4.06 -5.69 -21.48
C SER A 42 -5.58 -5.79 -21.41
N THR A 43 -6.20 -6.26 -22.49
CA THR A 43 -7.64 -6.52 -22.59
C THR A 43 -7.93 -7.99 -22.92
N SER A 44 -6.96 -8.88 -22.70
CA SER A 44 -7.15 -10.31 -22.90
C SER A 44 -8.23 -10.86 -21.96
N ALA A 45 -8.86 -11.96 -22.34
CA ALA A 45 -9.87 -12.62 -21.50
C ALA A 45 -9.29 -13.07 -20.15
N GLU A 46 -7.99 -13.37 -20.07
CA GLU A 46 -7.29 -13.66 -18.82
C GLU A 46 -7.19 -12.41 -17.93
N THR A 47 -6.74 -11.28 -18.50
CA THR A 47 -6.64 -10.01 -17.77
C THR A 47 -8.00 -9.52 -17.25
N LEU A 48 -9.05 -9.68 -18.06
CA LEU A 48 -10.41 -9.30 -17.66
C LEU A 48 -10.96 -10.17 -16.51
N LYS A 49 -10.41 -11.37 -16.27
CA LYS A 49 -10.73 -12.20 -15.09
C LYS A 49 -9.83 -11.90 -13.90
N TYR A 50 -8.58 -11.54 -14.15
CA TYR A 50 -7.59 -11.23 -13.12
C TYR A 50 -7.99 -10.03 -12.26
N TRP A 51 -8.34 -8.89 -12.87
CA TRP A 51 -8.63 -7.68 -12.10
C TRP A 51 -9.81 -7.81 -11.12
N PRO A 52 -10.94 -8.46 -11.49
CA PRO A 52 -11.98 -8.79 -10.51
C PRO A 52 -11.45 -9.59 -9.31
N SER A 53 -10.62 -10.62 -9.54
CA SER A 53 -10.05 -11.40 -8.42
C SER A 53 -9.12 -10.59 -7.51
N VAL A 54 -8.49 -9.54 -8.03
CA VAL A 54 -7.71 -8.60 -7.21
C VAL A 54 -8.63 -7.77 -6.32
N LEU A 55 -9.76 -7.31 -6.86
CA LEU A 55 -10.75 -6.56 -6.09
C LEU A 55 -11.43 -7.41 -5.02
N ASP A 56 -11.59 -8.71 -5.26
CA ASP A 56 -12.12 -9.64 -4.25
C ASP A 56 -11.21 -9.76 -3.01
N MET A 57 -9.91 -9.41 -3.13
CA MET A 57 -8.99 -9.35 -1.98
C MET A 57 -9.11 -8.03 -1.19
N CYS A 58 -9.84 -7.03 -1.69
CA CYS A 58 -10.06 -5.76 -1.01
C CYS A 58 -11.17 -5.89 0.06
N ASP A 59 -10.91 -6.67 1.10
CA ASP A 59 -11.80 -6.87 2.24
C ASP A 59 -11.21 -6.28 3.55
N GLU A 60 -11.98 -6.33 4.63
CA GLU A 60 -11.58 -5.80 5.94
C GLU A 60 -10.33 -6.47 6.53
N SER A 61 -9.99 -7.69 6.11
CA SER A 61 -8.76 -8.37 6.56
C SER A 61 -7.49 -7.82 5.89
N HIS A 62 -7.65 -7.09 4.78
CA HIS A 62 -6.59 -6.39 4.06
C HIS A 62 -6.66 -4.86 4.24
N ILE A 63 -7.60 -4.36 5.04
CA ILE A 63 -7.60 -2.97 5.48
C ILE A 63 -6.52 -2.84 6.56
N ILE A 64 -5.62 -1.88 6.38
CA ILE A 64 -4.75 -1.42 7.46
C ILE A 64 -5.64 -0.61 8.40
N VAL A 65 -6.25 -1.29 9.37
CA VAL A 65 -7.01 -0.67 10.47
C VAL A 65 -6.09 -0.53 11.67
N GLU A 66 -5.86 0.71 12.10
CA GLU A 66 -5.15 0.98 13.35
C GLU A 66 -5.97 0.48 14.54
N GLY A 67 -5.33 -0.28 15.43
CA GLY A 67 -5.84 -0.68 16.74
C GLY A 67 -4.97 -0.10 17.85
#